data_AF-A0A9E1XGS5-F1
#
_entry.id   AF-A0A9E1XGS5-F1
#
_cell.length_a   1.000
_cell.length_b   1.000
_cell.length_c   1.000
_cell.angle_alpha   90.00
_cell.angle_beta   90.00
_cell.angle_gamma   90.00
#
_symmetry.space_group_name_H-M   'P 1'
#
loop_
_entity.id
_entity.type
_entity.pdbx_description
1 polymer ?
#
loop_
_entity_poly.entity_id
_entity_poly.type
_entity_poly.pdbx_seq_one_letter_code
_entity_poly.pdbx_strand_id
1 'polypeptide(L)' 'NSCFVIAAAQCGEHQDGRATYGHSLIISPWGEILAEAGETPCNLYGTISLTEPERVRYKVPAWQHQPQFRLTFC' A
#
# COMPACT_ATOMS: atom_id res chain seq x y z
N ASN A 1 -5.06 3.34 -10.13
CA ASN A 1 -3.81 2.83 -9.53
C ASN A 1 -3.67 1.33 -9.74
N SER A 2 -4.60 0.49 -9.25
CA SER A 2 -4.63 -0.97 -9.56
C SER A 2 -3.24 -1.59 -9.47
N CYS A 3 -2.62 -1.46 -8.30
CA CYS A 3 -1.23 -1.79 -8.01
C CYS A 3 -1.14 -2.39 -6.60
N PHE A 4 -0.08 -3.16 -6.34
CA PHE A 4 0.24 -3.53 -4.97
C PHE A 4 0.61 -2.27 -4.17
N VAL A 5 0.24 -2.25 -2.89
CA VAL A 5 0.65 -1.21 -1.94
C VAL A 5 1.47 -1.87 -0.85
N ILE A 6 2.71 -1.39 -0.67
CA ILE A 6 3.60 -1.81 0.41
C ILE A 6 3.73 -0.59 1.33
N ALA A 7 3.11 -0.68 2.50
CA ALA A 7 3.02 0.41 3.48
C ALA A 7 3.81 0.01 4.74
N ALA A 8 5.12 0.21 4.70
CA ALA A 8 5.96 0.03 5.89
C ALA A 8 5.73 1.18 6.88
N ALA A 9 5.58 0.86 8.16
CA ALA A 9 5.22 1.80 9.21
C ALA A 9 6.07 1.60 10.48
N GLN A 10 6.27 2.70 11.22
CA GLN A 10 6.82 2.65 12.58
C GLN A 10 5.76 2.15 13.57
N CYS A 11 6.19 1.44 14.61
CA CYS A 11 5.32 0.89 15.64
C CYS A 11 5.87 1.17 17.04
N GLY A 12 4.97 1.14 18.03
CA GLY A 12 5.31 1.32 19.45
C GLY A 12 5.53 2.78 19.87
N GLU A 13 6.11 2.93 21.05
CA GLU A 13 6.46 4.21 21.67
C GLU A 13 7.92 4.61 21.34
N HIS A 14 8.10 5.88 21.03
CA HIS A 14 9.39 6.49 20.71
C HIS A 14 9.97 7.23 21.92
N GLN A 15 11.27 7.51 21.90
CA GLN A 15 11.97 8.17 23.02
C GLN A 15 11.42 9.57 23.36
N ASP A 16 10.78 10.23 22.40
CA ASP A 16 10.12 11.52 22.55
C ASP A 16 8.69 11.41 23.13
N GLY A 17 8.24 10.20 23.49
CA GLY A 17 6.90 9.92 24.01
C GLY A 17 5.82 9.80 22.94
N ARG A 18 6.16 9.89 21.64
CA ARG A 18 5.20 9.69 20.56
C ARG A 18 4.86 8.20 20.42
N ALA A 19 3.58 7.90 20.27
CA ALA A 19 3.12 6.57 19.87
C ALA A 19 2.88 6.50 18.36
N THR A 20 3.23 5.38 17.75
CA THR A 20 3.00 5.12 16.31
C THR A 20 2.18 3.86 16.13
N TYR A 21 1.26 3.90 15.16
CA TYR A 21 0.24 2.87 15.00
C TYR A 21 0.82 1.48 14.65
N GLY A 22 1.94 1.42 13.93
CA GLY A 22 2.40 0.16 13.37
C GLY A 22 1.53 -0.25 12.19
N HIS A 23 1.08 -1.51 12.19
CA HIS A 23 0.24 -2.05 11.12
C HIS A 23 0.84 -1.86 9.73
N SER A 24 2.12 -2.25 9.57
CA SER A 24 2.70 -2.32 8.23
C SER A 24 1.89 -3.28 7.37
N LEU A 25 1.58 -2.91 6.13
CA LEU A 25 0.67 -3.68 5.26
C LEU A 25 1.30 -3.99 3.90
N ILE A 26 0.95 -5.17 3.37
CA ILE A 26 1.07 -5.50 1.95
C ILE A 26 -0.34 -5.73 1.42
N ILE A 27 -0.75 -4.95 0.42
CA ILE A 27 -2.11 -4.95 -0.12
C ILE A 27 -2.08 -5.29 -1.62
N SER A 28 -3.00 -6.15 -2.06
CA SER A 28 -3.15 -6.56 -3.46
C SER A 28 -3.74 -5.42 -4.34
N PRO A 29 -3.61 -5.51 -5.68
CA PRO A 29 -4.22 -4.55 -6.60
C PRO A 29 -5.76 -4.47 -6.51
N TRP A 30 -6.40 -5.49 -5.94
CA TRP A 30 -7.85 -5.53 -5.69
C TRP A 30 -8.25 -4.97 -4.32
N GLY A 31 -7.27 -4.66 -3.45
CA GLY A 31 -7.50 -4.13 -2.10
C GLY A 31 -7.49 -5.16 -0.99
N GLU A 32 -7.10 -6.41 -1.26
CA GLU A 32 -7.01 -7.46 -0.26
C GLU A 32 -5.73 -7.29 0.57
N ILE A 33 -5.81 -7.47 1.89
CA ILE A 33 -4.63 -7.47 2.77
C ILE A 33 -3.94 -8.83 2.63
N LEU A 34 -2.75 -8.83 2.02
CA LEU A 34 -1.93 -10.02 1.81
C LEU A 34 -1.07 -10.34 3.03
N ALA A 35 -0.62 -9.30 3.75
CA ALA A 35 0.12 -9.43 4.99
C ALA A 35 -0.05 -8.16 5.83
N GLU A 36 -0.10 -8.33 7.16
CA GLU A 36 -0.22 -7.25 8.14
C GLU A 36 0.70 -7.52 9.34
N ALA A 37 1.44 -6.50 9.74
CA ALA A 37 2.18 -6.47 11.00
C ALA A 37 1.28 -5.93 12.13
N GLY A 38 1.69 -6.14 13.39
CA GLY A 38 1.01 -5.55 14.55
C GLY A 38 1.65 -4.24 15.02
N GLU A 39 1.52 -4.00 16.32
CA GLU A 39 2.06 -2.83 17.03
C GLU A 39 3.49 -3.02 17.54
N THR A 40 4.09 -4.19 17.33
CA THR A 40 5.45 -4.52 17.79
C THR A 40 6.43 -4.65 16.63
N PRO A 41 7.73 -4.32 16.81
CA PRO A 41 8.73 -4.44 15.76
C PRO A 41 8.82 -5.87 15.20
N CYS A 42 8.70 -6.02 13.88
CA CYS A 42 8.82 -7.30 13.20
C CYS A 42 9.23 -7.15 11.74
N ASN A 43 9.62 -8.27 11.13
CA ASN A 43 9.73 -8.38 9.68
C ASN A 43 8.40 -8.89 9.12
N LEU A 44 7.93 -8.26 8.04
CA LEU A 44 6.73 -8.69 7.33
C LEU A 44 7.12 -9.22 5.95
N TYR A 45 6.59 -10.39 5.59
CA TYR A 45 6.84 -11.04 4.31
C TYR A 45 5.54 -11.26 3.57
N GLY A 46 5.57 -11.14 2.25
CA GLY A 46 4.44 -11.44 1.37
C GLY A 46 4.92 -11.83 -0.01
N THR A 47 4.15 -12.67 -0.70
CA THR A 47 4.41 -13.06 -2.09
C THR A 47 3.47 -12.28 -2.99
N ILE A 48 4.01 -11.69 -4.05
CA ILE A 48 3.23 -10.91 -5.02
C ILE A 48 3.34 -11.52 -6.42
N SER A 49 2.25 -11.49 -7.17
CA SER A 49 2.23 -11.88 -8.58
C SER A 49 2.23 -10.64 -9.47
N LEU A 50 3.28 -10.47 -10.27
CA LEU A 50 3.40 -9.32 -11.16
C LEU A 50 2.36 -9.31 -12.30
N THR A 51 1.65 -10.41 -12.51
CA THR A 51 0.56 -10.51 -13.51
C THR A 51 -0.78 -10.00 -13.00
N GLU A 52 -0.94 -9.86 -11.67
CA GLU A 52 -2.20 -9.50 -11.04
C GLU A 52 -2.65 -8.07 -11.33
N PRO A 53 -1.78 -7.04 -11.30
CA PRO A 53 -2.16 -5.67 -11.65
C PRO A 53 -2.81 -5.60 -13.03
N GLU A 54 -2.24 -6.26 -14.04
CA GLU A 54 -2.79 -6.27 -15.40
C GLU A 54 -4.18 -6.90 -15.46
N ARG A 55 -4.42 -7.98 -14.70
CA ARG A 55 -5.75 -8.61 -14.62
C ARG A 55 -6.79 -7.68 -13.99
N VAL A 56 -6.44 -7.03 -12.89
CA VAL A 56 -7.32 -6.04 -12.24
C VAL A 56 -7.61 -4.90 -13.18
N ARG A 57 -6.58 -4.45 -13.90
CA ARG A 57 -6.70 -3.39 -14.89
C ARG A 57 -7.65 -3.79 -16.03
N TYR A 58 -7.51 -4.99 -16.57
CA TYR A 58 -8.43 -5.48 -17.58
C TYR A 58 -9.90 -5.48 -17.10
N LYS A 59 -10.16 -5.87 -15.85
CA LYS A 59 -11.52 -5.90 -15.27
C LYS A 59 -12.09 -4.52 -15.00
N VAL A 60 -11.27 -3.56 -14.54
CA VAL A 60 -11.70 -2.21 -14.16
C VAL A 60 -10.78 -1.17 -14.82
N PRO A 61 -11.06 -0.75 -16.07
CA PRO A 61 -10.20 0.13 -16.86
C PRO A 61 -10.31 1.61 -16.48
N ALA A 62 -10.31 1.93 -15.18
CA ALA A 62 -10.60 3.28 -14.68
C ALA A 62 -9.63 4.37 -15.18
N TRP A 63 -8.37 4.05 -15.49
CA TRP A 63 -7.41 5.05 -16.02
C TRP A 63 -7.74 5.53 -17.43
N GLN A 64 -8.57 4.80 -18.19
CA GLN A 64 -8.95 5.25 -19.54
C GLN A 64 -9.81 6.52 -19.49
N HIS A 65 -10.43 6.82 -18.35
CA HIS A 65 -11.36 7.93 -18.18
C HIS A 65 -10.79 9.06 -17.29
N GLN A 66 -9.47 9.10 -17.08
CA GLN A 66 -8.85 10.06 -16.16
C GLN A 66 -8.50 11.40 -16.86
N PRO A 67 -8.95 12.54 -16.31
CA PRO A 67 -8.54 13.86 -16.79
C PRO A 67 -7.05 14.11 -16.52
N GLN A 68 -6.43 14.94 -17.35
CA GLN A 68 -5.02 15.31 -17.19
C GLN A 68 -4.86 16.42 -16.14
N PHE A 69 -4.01 16.17 -15.15
CA PHE A 69 -3.65 17.14 -14.12
C PHE A 69 -2.20 17.61 -14.32
N ARG A 70 -1.96 18.90 -14.06
CA ARG A 70 -0.62 19.49 -14.06
C ARG A 70 -0.32 20.03 -12.66
N LEU A 71 0.83 19.64 -12.12
CA LEU A 71 1.36 20.24 -10.89
C LEU A 71 2.01 21.58 -11.27
N THR A 72 1.44 22.68 -10.80
CA THR A 72 2.05 24.01 -10.91
C THR A 72 2.70 24.33 -9.58
N PHE A 73 4.02 24.45 -9.56
CA PHE A 73 4.75 24.90 -8.38
C PHE A 73 4.63 26.42 -8.29
N CYS A 74 4.31 26.91 -7.08
CA CYS A 74 4.33 28.34 -6.75
C CYS A 74 5.75 28.77 -6.38
#